data_AF-A0A6I4VQR6-F1
#
_entry.id   AF-A0A6I4VQR6-F1
#
_cell.length_a   1.000
_cell.length_b   1.000
_cell.length_c   1.000
_cell.angle_alpha   90.00
_cell.angle_beta   90.00
_cell.angle_gamma   90.00
#
_symmetry.space_group_name_H-M   'P 1'
#
loop_
_entity.id
_entity.type
_entity.pdbx_description
1 polymer ?
#
loop_
_entity_poly.entity_id
_entity_poly.type
_entity_poly.pdbx_seq_one_letter_code
_entity_poly.pdbx_strand_id
1 'polypeptide(L)'
;MGSCSSPLAKQYRVIAIDLPGHGESSLSDQTTTIEDYADEIASFLKQLQLENVSLIGHSLGGYILMAFTEKYADLLDRFALIHSTALPDTEEAKAGRVAAMEKIREEGLHDFVNNLIPKLFAPANLAEYEQIAREIGHKTSINGALAALESMRNRPDRVSVLEKSNVPVLILAGGEDGVVLSKRAFITNGKHIRSWAHGYV
;
A
#
# COMPACT_ATOMS: atom_id res chain seq x y z
N MET A 1 -10.49 13.06 -6.76
CA MET A 1 -10.71 12.46 -5.42
C MET A 1 -11.61 11.24 -5.60
N GLY A 2 -11.13 10.05 -5.22
CA GLY A 2 -11.87 8.79 -5.41
C GLY A 2 -13.14 8.68 -4.57
N SER A 3 -14.07 7.81 -4.99
CA SER A 3 -15.40 7.60 -4.40
C SER A 3 -15.39 7.32 -2.90
N CYS A 4 -14.36 6.64 -2.37
CA CYS A 4 -14.24 6.31 -0.95
C CYS A 4 -14.08 7.52 -0.01
N SER A 5 -13.67 8.67 -0.54
CA SER A 5 -13.46 9.89 0.28
C SER A 5 -14.77 10.60 0.66
N SER A 6 -15.85 10.41 -0.10
CA SER A 6 -17.06 11.23 0.03
C SER A 6 -17.80 11.08 1.38
N PRO A 7 -17.97 9.88 1.95
CA PRO A 7 -18.59 9.74 3.28
C PRO A 7 -17.67 10.21 4.42
N LEU A 8 -16.37 9.90 4.34
CA LEU A 8 -15.39 10.27 5.37
C LEU A 8 -15.15 11.78 5.42
N ALA A 9 -15.12 12.45 4.26
CA ALA A 9 -14.92 13.88 4.17
C ALA A 9 -16.02 14.72 4.85
N LYS A 10 -17.17 14.12 5.20
CA LYS A 10 -18.23 14.79 5.98
C LYS A 10 -17.85 15.00 7.44
N GLN A 11 -16.93 14.19 7.98
CA GLN A 11 -16.56 14.20 9.41
C GLN A 11 -15.07 14.40 9.64
N TYR A 12 -14.24 14.13 8.63
CA TYR A 12 -12.78 14.17 8.73
C TYR A 12 -12.19 15.02 7.62
N ARG A 13 -11.03 15.64 7.91
CA ARG A 13 -10.15 16.16 6.85
C ARG A 13 -9.48 14.97 6.17
N VAL A 14 -9.88 14.65 4.95
CA VAL A 14 -9.33 13.54 4.16
C VAL A 14 -8.23 14.07 3.23
N ILE A 15 -7.04 13.48 3.33
CA ILE A 15 -5.90 13.78 2.45
C ILE A 15 -5.53 12.48 1.73
N ALA A 16 -5.56 12.51 0.39
CA ALA A 16 -5.04 11.44 -0.45
C ALA A 16 -3.68 11.88 -0.97
N ILE A 17 -2.66 11.06 -0.75
CA ILE A 17 -1.27 11.37 -1.07
C ILE A 17 -0.87 10.56 -2.29
N ASP A 18 -0.32 11.23 -3.30
CA ASP A 18 0.43 10.55 -4.36
C ASP A 18 1.80 10.16 -3.80
N LEU A 19 2.10 8.86 -3.75
CA LEU A 19 3.39 8.37 -3.26
C LEU A 19 4.53 8.84 -4.18
N PRO A 20 5.77 9.00 -3.68
CA PRO A 20 6.94 9.26 -4.52
C PRO A 20 6.97 8.37 -5.77
N GLY A 21 7.13 9.00 -6.94
CA GLY A 21 7.16 8.32 -8.24
C GLY A 21 5.79 7.91 -8.81
N HIS A 22 4.68 8.22 -8.13
CA HIS A 22 3.30 7.95 -8.54
C HIS A 22 2.53 9.27 -8.71
N GLY A 23 1.54 9.27 -9.60
CA GLY A 23 0.66 10.43 -9.79
C GLY A 23 1.44 11.70 -10.10
N GLU A 24 1.23 12.75 -9.31
CA GLU A 24 1.91 14.04 -9.46
C GLU A 24 3.19 14.18 -8.60
N SER A 25 3.53 13.17 -7.80
CA SER A 25 4.69 13.18 -6.92
C SER A 25 5.96 12.71 -7.62
N SER A 26 6.99 13.57 -7.65
CA SER A 26 8.32 13.19 -8.12
C SER A 26 8.97 12.13 -7.21
N LEU A 27 9.75 11.23 -7.79
CA LEU A 27 10.60 10.32 -7.03
C LEU A 27 11.89 11.04 -6.65
N SER A 28 12.26 11.01 -5.37
CA SER A 28 13.58 11.44 -4.89
C SER A 28 14.58 10.30 -5.07
N ASP A 29 15.84 10.61 -5.40
CA ASP A 29 16.93 9.64 -5.45
C ASP A 29 17.18 8.95 -4.09
N GLN A 30 16.65 9.52 -3.01
CA GLN A 30 16.72 8.96 -1.67
C GLN A 30 15.64 7.91 -1.38
N THR A 31 14.57 7.82 -2.19
CA THR A 31 13.46 6.90 -1.95
C THR A 31 13.74 5.54 -2.59
N THR A 32 14.43 4.66 -1.85
CA THR A 32 14.87 3.34 -2.36
C THR A 32 14.28 2.16 -1.58
N THR A 33 13.87 2.39 -0.33
CA THR A 33 13.36 1.39 0.59
C THR A 33 11.94 1.71 1.06
N ILE A 34 11.25 0.73 1.66
CA ILE A 34 9.89 0.96 2.21
C ILE A 34 9.93 1.97 3.36
N GLU A 35 11.04 2.01 4.08
CA GLU A 35 11.34 2.94 5.16
C GLU A 35 11.49 4.37 4.63
N ASP A 36 12.11 4.56 3.45
CA ASP A 36 12.22 5.89 2.85
C ASP A 36 10.84 6.45 2.46
N TYR A 37 9.94 5.60 1.96
CA TYR A 37 8.53 6.00 1.73
C TYR A 37 7.83 6.42 3.03
N ALA A 38 8.11 5.74 4.15
CA ALA A 38 7.55 6.10 5.44
C ALA A 38 8.11 7.45 5.93
N ASP A 39 9.39 7.72 5.69
CA ASP A 39 10.05 8.97 6.06
C ASP A 39 9.50 10.16 5.26
N GLU A 40 9.21 9.96 3.97
CA GLU A 40 8.53 10.96 3.14
C GLU A 40 7.12 11.28 3.65
N ILE A 41 6.36 10.27 4.07
CA ILE A 41 5.04 10.49 4.69
C ILE A 41 5.19 11.24 6.02
N ALA A 42 6.16 10.89 6.86
CA ALA A 42 6.40 11.58 8.12
C ALA A 42 6.81 13.05 7.89
N SER A 43 7.66 13.31 6.90
CA SER A 43 8.03 14.65 6.46
C SER A 43 6.82 15.45 5.98
N PHE A 44 5.96 14.84 5.16
CA PHE A 44 4.72 15.46 4.70
C PHE A 44 3.77 15.83 5.85
N LEU A 45 3.55 14.91 6.80
CA LEU A 45 2.73 15.20 7.98
C LEU A 45 3.30 16.34 8.81
N LYS A 46 4.62 16.36 9.02
CA LYS A 46 5.32 17.43 9.75
C LYS A 46 5.19 18.78 9.05
N GLN A 47 5.33 18.85 7.73
CA GLN A 47 5.17 20.08 6.95
C GLN A 47 3.75 20.66 7.08
N LEU A 48 2.74 19.78 7.14
CA LEU A 48 1.36 20.16 7.36
C LEU A 48 0.98 20.36 8.85
N GLN A 49 1.95 20.17 9.76
CA GLN A 49 1.76 20.25 11.21
C GLN A 49 0.61 19.33 11.69
N LEU A 50 0.56 18.13 11.14
CA LEU A 50 -0.43 17.12 11.48
C LEU A 50 0.13 16.15 12.53
N GLU A 51 -0.59 16.02 13.63
CA GLU A 51 -0.32 15.10 14.73
C GLU A 51 -1.59 14.27 15.02
N ASN A 52 -1.45 13.12 15.67
CA ASN A 52 -2.56 12.22 16.01
C ASN A 52 -3.46 11.88 14.80
N VAL A 53 -2.84 11.49 13.68
CA VAL A 53 -3.54 11.21 12.43
C VAL A 53 -4.05 9.78 12.35
N SER A 54 -5.11 9.57 11.57
CA SER A 54 -5.52 8.24 11.15
C SER A 54 -4.94 7.94 9.77
N LEU A 55 -4.13 6.89 9.63
CA LEU A 55 -3.55 6.49 8.34
C LEU A 55 -4.18 5.22 7.79
N ILE A 56 -4.43 5.20 6.48
CA ILE A 56 -4.97 4.05 5.76
C ILE A 56 -3.97 3.65 4.69
N GLY A 57 -3.46 2.42 4.77
CA GLY A 57 -2.51 1.86 3.83
C GLY A 57 -3.16 0.73 3.01
N HIS A 58 -3.29 0.95 1.70
CA HIS A 58 -3.77 -0.07 0.76
C HIS A 58 -2.60 -0.73 0.02
N SER A 59 -2.53 -2.06 0.01
CA SER A 59 -1.50 -2.83 -0.69
C SER A 59 -0.08 -2.35 -0.35
N LEU A 60 0.66 -1.74 -1.30
CA LEU A 60 1.94 -1.08 -1.08
C LEU A 60 1.89 -0.07 0.09
N GLY A 61 0.84 0.74 0.17
CA GLY A 61 0.64 1.70 1.25
C GLY A 61 0.54 1.04 2.62
N GLY A 62 0.09 -0.22 2.70
CA GLY A 62 0.09 -0.98 3.95
C GLY A 62 1.50 -1.40 4.39
N TYR A 63 2.38 -1.75 3.45
CA TYR A 63 3.80 -2.03 3.75
C TYR A 63 4.51 -0.79 4.27
N ILE A 64 4.27 0.35 3.61
CA ILE A 64 4.78 1.66 4.04
C ILE A 64 4.24 2.02 5.42
N LEU A 65 2.95 1.81 5.67
CA LEU A 65 2.32 2.08 6.95
C LEU A 65 2.86 1.19 8.08
N MET A 66 3.29 -0.04 7.80
CA MET A 66 3.97 -0.86 8.79
C MET A 66 5.36 -0.32 9.16
N ALA A 67 6.13 0.16 8.17
CA ALA A 67 7.40 0.86 8.45
C ALA A 67 7.18 2.19 9.17
N PHE A 68 6.13 2.93 8.80
CA PHE A 68 5.74 4.14 9.48
C PHE A 68 5.36 3.87 10.94
N THR A 69 4.58 2.83 11.21
CA THR A 69 4.18 2.44 12.57
C THR A 69 5.39 2.06 13.43
N GLU A 70 6.38 1.38 12.84
CA GLU A 70 7.62 1.02 13.54
C GLU A 70 8.43 2.25 13.99
N LYS A 71 8.48 3.30 13.16
CA LYS A 71 9.33 4.49 13.40
C LYS A 71 8.59 5.67 14.03
N TYR A 72 7.29 5.80 13.79
CA TYR A 72 6.50 7.01 14.01
C TYR A 72 5.12 6.72 14.64
N ALA A 73 5.01 5.65 15.45
CA ALA A 73 3.75 5.28 16.11
C ALA A 73 3.09 6.45 16.87
N ASP A 74 3.88 7.34 17.47
CA ASP A 74 3.40 8.48 18.25
C ASP A 74 2.61 9.52 17.42
N LEU A 75 2.73 9.48 16.08
CA LEU A 75 1.93 10.33 15.20
C LEU A 75 0.56 9.73 14.88
N LEU A 76 0.29 8.48 15.27
CA LEU A 76 -0.92 7.74 14.90
C LEU A 76 -1.97 7.73 16.01
N ASP A 77 -3.18 8.15 15.70
CA ASP A 77 -4.37 7.89 16.53
C ASP A 77 -4.90 6.46 16.28
N ARG A 78 -4.92 6.03 15.01
CA ARG A 78 -5.31 4.68 14.57
C ARG A 78 -4.79 4.44 13.16
N PHE A 79 -4.76 3.19 12.73
CA PHE A 79 -4.40 2.89 11.34
C PHE A 79 -5.17 1.72 10.74
N ALA A 80 -5.20 1.63 9.42
CA ALA A 80 -5.87 0.54 8.71
C ALA A 80 -4.98 -0.05 7.62
N LEU A 81 -4.89 -1.37 7.59
CA LEU A 81 -4.26 -2.14 6.52
C LEU A 81 -5.35 -2.73 5.64
N ILE A 82 -5.37 -2.38 4.36
CA ILE A 82 -6.36 -2.84 3.40
C ILE A 82 -5.64 -3.63 2.31
N HIS A 83 -6.01 -4.90 2.10
CA HIS A 83 -5.37 -5.78 1.10
C HIS A 83 -3.84 -5.80 1.23
N SER A 84 -3.33 -5.91 2.47
CA SER A 84 -1.91 -5.81 2.79
C SER A 84 -1.53 -6.75 3.95
N THR A 85 -0.23 -6.82 4.27
CA THR A 85 0.33 -7.73 5.28
C THR A 85 1.60 -7.14 5.90
N ALA A 86 1.90 -7.53 7.15
CA ALA A 86 3.18 -7.24 7.81
C ALA A 86 4.29 -8.26 7.50
N LEU A 87 3.98 -9.30 6.73
CA LEU A 87 4.96 -10.33 6.32
C LEU A 87 5.90 -9.81 5.21
N PRO A 88 7.15 -10.30 5.18
CA PRO A 88 8.05 -10.07 4.06
C PRO A 88 7.57 -10.83 2.80
N ASP A 89 8.16 -10.51 1.65
CA ASP A 89 7.97 -11.31 0.44
C ASP A 89 8.62 -12.69 0.61
N THR A 90 7.98 -13.74 0.11
CA THR A 90 8.61 -15.07 -0.03
C THR A 90 9.66 -15.02 -1.14
N GLU A 91 10.52 -16.02 -1.24
CA GLU A 91 11.53 -16.07 -2.32
C GLU A 91 10.88 -16.09 -3.71
N GLU A 92 9.72 -16.74 -3.86
CA GLU A 92 8.96 -16.72 -5.12
C GLU A 92 8.43 -15.32 -5.43
N ALA A 93 7.86 -14.63 -4.43
CA ALA A 93 7.40 -13.27 -4.60
C ALA A 93 8.56 -12.33 -4.95
N LYS A 94 9.72 -12.46 -4.28
CA LYS A 94 10.93 -11.70 -4.59
C LYS A 94 11.38 -11.92 -6.03
N ALA A 95 11.45 -13.17 -6.49
CA ALA A 95 11.78 -13.50 -7.88
C ALA A 95 10.76 -12.89 -8.86
N GLY A 96 9.47 -12.92 -8.51
CA GLY A 96 8.41 -12.25 -9.26
C GLY A 96 8.60 -10.73 -9.37
N ARG A 97 9.07 -10.07 -8.30
CA ARG A 97 9.43 -8.63 -8.35
C ARG A 97 10.58 -8.38 -9.33
N VAL A 98 11.61 -9.23 -9.34
CA VAL A 98 12.73 -9.11 -10.30
C VAL A 98 12.23 -9.22 -11.73
N ALA A 99 11.47 -10.28 -12.03
CA ALA A 99 10.92 -10.48 -13.36
C ALA A 99 10.02 -9.31 -13.80
N ALA A 100 9.24 -8.72 -12.88
CA ALA A 100 8.45 -7.54 -13.17
C ALA A 100 9.32 -6.31 -13.51
N MET A 101 10.41 -6.09 -12.77
CA MET A 101 11.34 -4.99 -13.05
C MET A 101 12.01 -5.16 -14.42
N GLU A 102 12.49 -6.36 -14.75
CA GLU A 102 13.07 -6.64 -16.07
C GLU A 102 12.03 -6.44 -17.18
N LYS A 103 10.80 -6.92 -16.98
CA LYS A 103 9.72 -6.71 -17.95
C LYS A 103 9.42 -5.23 -18.20
N ILE A 104 9.42 -4.39 -17.15
CA ILE A 104 9.27 -2.94 -17.31
C ILE A 104 10.43 -2.33 -18.12
N ARG A 105 11.66 -2.84 -17.94
CA ARG A 105 12.84 -2.37 -18.67
C ARG A 105 12.81 -2.76 -20.15
N GLU A 106 12.32 -3.95 -20.45
CA GLU A 106 12.29 -4.50 -21.80
C GLU A 106 11.09 -4.01 -22.61
N GLU A 107 9.89 -4.05 -22.01
CA GLU A 107 8.62 -3.82 -22.71
C GLU A 107 8.01 -2.44 -22.38
N GLY A 108 8.52 -1.76 -21.35
CA GLY A 108 7.99 -0.48 -20.89
C GLY A 108 6.83 -0.63 -19.89
N LEU A 109 6.56 0.47 -19.18
CA LEU A 109 5.58 0.48 -18.10
C LEU A 109 4.13 0.29 -18.59
N HIS A 110 3.78 0.82 -19.76
CA HIS A 110 2.41 0.80 -20.25
C HIS A 110 1.91 -0.64 -20.45
N ASP A 111 2.71 -1.48 -21.11
CA ASP A 111 2.41 -2.89 -21.34
C ASP A 111 2.48 -3.71 -20.06
N PHE A 112 3.41 -3.39 -19.17
CA PHE A 112 3.44 -4.00 -17.83
C PHE A 112 2.15 -3.74 -17.05
N VAL A 113 1.73 -2.47 -16.93
CA VAL A 113 0.47 -2.08 -16.26
C VAL A 113 -0.70 -2.79 -16.93
N ASN A 114 -0.72 -2.82 -18.26
CA ASN A 114 -1.84 -3.40 -18.99
C ASN A 114 -2.03 -4.90 -18.73
N ASN A 115 -0.95 -5.61 -18.50
CA ASN A 115 -0.95 -7.03 -18.17
C ASN A 115 -1.14 -7.31 -16.67
N LEU A 116 -0.86 -6.33 -15.81
CA LEU A 116 -0.99 -6.45 -14.37
C LEU A 116 -2.43 -6.24 -13.90
N ILE A 117 -3.11 -5.20 -14.41
CA ILE A 117 -4.42 -4.75 -13.91
C ILE A 117 -5.47 -5.87 -13.82
N PRO A 118 -5.67 -6.74 -14.84
CA PRO A 118 -6.64 -7.83 -14.74
C PRO A 118 -6.40 -8.82 -13.59
N LYS A 119 -5.16 -8.89 -13.08
CA LYS A 119 -4.78 -9.78 -11.97
C LYS A 119 -5.00 -9.16 -10.58
N LEU A 120 -5.30 -7.86 -10.52
CA LEU A 120 -5.45 -7.11 -9.26
C LEU A 120 -6.91 -7.03 -8.79
N PHE A 121 -7.88 -7.48 -9.59
CA PHE A 121 -9.30 -7.39 -9.29
C PHE A 121 -9.95 -8.77 -9.27
N ALA A 122 -10.97 -8.94 -8.42
CA ALA A 122 -11.88 -10.06 -8.54
C ALA A 122 -12.61 -9.98 -9.90
N PRO A 123 -12.90 -11.12 -10.56
CA PRO A 123 -13.54 -11.11 -11.88
C PRO A 123 -14.85 -10.30 -11.94
N ALA A 124 -15.62 -10.29 -10.85
CA ALA A 124 -16.88 -9.57 -10.75
C ALA A 124 -16.73 -8.04 -10.88
N ASN A 125 -15.58 -7.47 -10.50
CA ASN A 125 -15.39 -6.02 -10.36
C ASN A 125 -14.44 -5.46 -11.42
N LEU A 126 -13.73 -6.33 -12.14
CA LEU A 126 -12.75 -5.92 -13.14
C LEU A 126 -13.38 -5.01 -14.19
N ALA A 127 -14.54 -5.37 -14.75
CA ALA A 127 -15.18 -4.58 -15.81
C ALA A 127 -15.53 -3.14 -15.38
N GLU A 128 -15.81 -2.91 -14.09
CA GLU A 128 -16.14 -1.59 -13.57
C GLU A 128 -14.89 -0.73 -13.36
N TYR A 129 -13.79 -1.32 -12.88
CA TYR A 129 -12.61 -0.57 -12.43
C TYR A 129 -11.41 -0.64 -13.38
N GLU A 130 -11.42 -1.50 -14.39
CA GLU A 130 -10.26 -1.76 -15.25
C GLU A 130 -9.73 -0.50 -15.93
N GLN A 131 -10.62 0.30 -16.54
CA GLN A 131 -10.23 1.50 -17.26
C GLN A 131 -9.56 2.51 -16.33
N ILE A 132 -10.22 2.88 -15.22
CA ILE A 132 -9.69 3.87 -14.26
C ILE A 132 -8.40 3.36 -13.61
N ALA A 133 -8.28 2.06 -13.36
CA ALA A 133 -7.08 1.48 -12.78
C ALA A 133 -5.88 1.53 -13.75
N ARG A 134 -6.10 1.31 -15.06
CA ARG A 134 -5.08 1.52 -16.09
C ARG A 134 -4.66 2.98 -16.17
N GLU A 135 -5.62 3.91 -16.23
CA GLU A 135 -5.34 5.35 -16.28
C GLU A 135 -4.51 5.82 -15.08
N ILE A 136 -4.79 5.32 -13.88
CA ILE A 136 -3.99 5.59 -12.68
C ILE A 136 -2.60 4.96 -12.80
N GLY A 137 -2.52 3.67 -13.18
CA GLY A 137 -1.26 2.94 -13.28
C GLY A 137 -0.29 3.54 -14.32
N HIS A 138 -0.82 4.09 -15.42
CA HIS A 138 -0.03 4.75 -16.46
C HIS A 138 0.53 6.12 -16.05
N LYS A 139 0.04 6.71 -14.95
CA LYS A 139 0.61 7.94 -14.37
C LYS A 139 1.81 7.68 -13.45
N THR A 140 2.10 6.42 -13.13
CA THR A 140 3.32 6.08 -12.40
C THR A 140 4.52 6.31 -13.31
N SER A 141 5.61 6.87 -12.77
CA SER A 141 6.86 6.98 -13.52
C SER A 141 7.55 5.61 -13.62
N ILE A 142 8.35 5.39 -14.68
CA ILE A 142 9.13 4.14 -14.80
C ILE A 142 10.01 3.92 -13.56
N ASN A 143 10.74 4.95 -13.13
CA ASN A 143 11.58 4.87 -11.93
C ASN A 143 10.76 4.63 -10.66
N GLY A 144 9.58 5.24 -10.54
CA GLY A 144 8.67 5.01 -9.41
C GLY A 144 8.18 3.56 -9.34
N ALA A 145 7.80 2.97 -10.48
CA ALA A 145 7.38 1.57 -10.54
C ALA A 145 8.53 0.61 -10.15
N LEU A 146 9.75 0.89 -10.63
CA LEU A 146 10.93 0.11 -10.30
C LEU A 146 11.30 0.22 -8.81
N ALA A 147 11.32 1.44 -8.27
CA ALA A 147 11.59 1.69 -6.86
C ALA A 147 10.53 1.04 -5.95
N ALA A 148 9.25 1.06 -6.34
CA ALA A 148 8.20 0.36 -5.61
C ALA A 148 8.36 -1.17 -5.62
N LEU A 149 8.74 -1.75 -6.76
CA LEU A 149 8.99 -3.20 -6.87
C LEU A 149 10.21 -3.63 -6.04
N GLU A 150 11.28 -2.84 -6.08
CA GLU A 150 12.50 -3.08 -5.32
C GLU A 150 12.27 -2.93 -3.81
N SER A 151 11.58 -1.87 -3.38
CA SER A 151 11.26 -1.65 -1.97
C SER A 151 10.38 -2.76 -1.41
N MET A 152 9.34 -3.18 -2.16
CA MET A 152 8.50 -4.32 -1.79
C MET A 152 9.30 -5.61 -1.64
N ARG A 153 10.22 -5.88 -2.58
CA ARG A 153 11.06 -7.08 -2.56
C ARG A 153 11.92 -7.15 -1.30
N ASN A 154 12.48 -6.01 -0.88
CA ASN A 154 13.48 -5.94 0.18
C ASN A 154 12.89 -5.68 1.57
N ARG A 155 11.57 -5.48 1.69
CA ARG A 155 10.94 -5.16 2.97
C ARG A 155 11.17 -6.26 4.03
N PRO A 156 11.51 -5.89 5.28
CA PRO A 156 11.68 -6.85 6.36
C PRO A 156 10.34 -7.38 6.90
N ASP A 157 10.43 -8.39 7.76
CA ASP A 157 9.32 -8.83 8.59
C ASP A 157 8.94 -7.75 9.62
N ARG A 158 7.65 -7.44 9.72
CA ARG A 158 7.10 -6.48 10.68
C ARG A 158 5.94 -7.06 11.49
N VAL A 159 5.83 -8.38 11.59
CA VAL A 159 4.76 -9.02 12.37
C VAL A 159 4.84 -8.57 13.83
N SER A 160 6.05 -8.53 14.39
CA SER A 160 6.25 -8.10 15.78
C SER A 160 5.87 -6.63 16.03
N VAL A 161 5.97 -5.75 15.02
CA VAL A 161 5.52 -4.36 15.09
C VAL A 161 4.00 -4.32 15.23
N LEU A 162 3.28 -5.09 14.41
CA LEU A 162 1.83 -5.18 14.46
C LEU A 162 1.35 -5.75 15.81
N GLU A 163 2.03 -6.78 16.32
CA GLU A 163 1.68 -7.44 17.59
C GLU A 163 1.89 -6.56 18.81
N LYS A 164 2.97 -5.76 18.82
CA LYS A 164 3.37 -4.95 19.97
C LYS A 164 2.81 -3.52 19.94
N SER A 165 2.21 -3.10 18.82
CA SER A 165 1.65 -1.76 18.70
C SER A 165 0.54 -1.53 19.74
N ASN A 166 0.55 -0.35 20.35
CA ASN A 166 -0.57 0.11 21.19
C ASN A 166 -1.60 0.90 20.39
N VAL A 167 -1.33 1.17 19.12
CA VAL A 167 -2.21 1.93 18.24
C VAL A 167 -3.33 1.01 17.73
N PRO A 168 -4.62 1.40 17.85
CA PRO A 168 -5.73 0.65 17.28
C PRO A 168 -5.57 0.43 15.78
N VAL A 169 -5.75 -0.82 15.34
CA VAL A 169 -5.60 -1.21 13.93
C VAL A 169 -6.81 -1.95 13.39
N LEU A 170 -7.22 -1.58 12.19
CA LEU A 170 -8.18 -2.31 11.37
C LEU A 170 -7.45 -3.04 10.24
N ILE A 171 -7.69 -4.34 10.08
CA ILE A 171 -7.16 -5.14 8.96
C ILE A 171 -8.34 -5.57 8.10
N LEU A 172 -8.34 -5.16 6.83
CA LEU A 172 -9.36 -5.49 5.84
C LEU A 172 -8.75 -6.33 4.72
N ALA A 173 -9.41 -7.43 4.38
CA ALA A 173 -9.05 -8.25 3.22
C ALA A 173 -10.30 -8.67 2.44
N GLY A 174 -10.18 -8.75 1.13
CA GLY A 174 -11.22 -9.27 0.25
C GLY A 174 -11.22 -10.79 0.24
N GLY A 175 -12.40 -11.41 0.21
CA GLY A 175 -12.54 -12.86 0.11
C GLY A 175 -11.99 -13.44 -1.19
N GLU A 176 -12.01 -12.66 -2.27
CA GLU A 176 -11.54 -13.04 -3.62
C GLU A 176 -10.19 -12.40 -4.00
N ASP A 177 -9.47 -11.82 -3.03
CA ASP A 177 -8.16 -11.23 -3.29
C ASP A 177 -7.13 -12.30 -3.66
N GLY A 178 -6.74 -12.34 -4.93
CA GLY A 178 -5.74 -13.27 -5.46
C GLY A 178 -4.28 -12.86 -5.23
N VAL A 179 -4.04 -11.64 -4.74
CA VAL A 179 -2.70 -11.06 -4.55
C VAL A 179 -2.27 -11.17 -3.09
N VAL A 180 -3.09 -10.65 -2.17
CA VAL A 180 -2.87 -10.73 -0.73
C VAL A 180 -3.97 -11.57 -0.10
N LEU A 181 -3.74 -12.89 -0.12
CA LEU A 181 -4.65 -13.85 0.49
C LEU A 181 -4.95 -13.46 1.95
N SER A 182 -6.21 -13.55 2.36
CA SER A 182 -6.67 -13.18 3.72
C SER A 182 -5.86 -13.83 4.85
N LYS A 183 -5.38 -15.06 4.67
CA LYS A 183 -4.47 -15.76 5.61
C LYS A 183 -3.12 -15.07 5.82
N ARG A 184 -2.67 -14.26 4.85
CA ARG A 184 -1.47 -13.42 4.95
C ARG A 184 -1.78 -12.06 5.56
N ALA A 185 -3.03 -11.59 5.49
CA ALA A 185 -3.44 -10.36 6.17
C ALA A 185 -3.72 -10.59 7.66
N PHE A 186 -4.48 -11.64 7.99
CA PHE A 186 -4.90 -11.98 9.37
C PHE A 186 -3.90 -12.92 10.06
N ILE A 187 -2.68 -12.45 10.22
CA ILE A 187 -1.56 -13.26 10.76
C ILE A 187 -1.46 -13.25 12.28
N THR A 188 -2.11 -12.30 12.94
CA THR A 188 -2.07 -12.16 14.40
C THR A 188 -3.35 -11.51 14.93
N ASN A 189 -3.57 -11.64 16.24
CA ASN A 189 -4.75 -11.13 16.94
C ASN A 189 -4.33 -10.39 18.21
N GLY A 190 -5.09 -9.37 18.60
CA GLY A 190 -4.79 -8.54 19.76
C GLY A 190 -5.99 -7.69 20.15
N LYS A 191 -6.00 -7.14 21.37
CA LYS A 191 -7.11 -6.29 21.84
C LYS A 191 -7.24 -5.01 20.99
N HIS A 192 -6.13 -4.50 20.48
CA HIS A 192 -6.02 -3.35 19.58
C HIS A 192 -6.32 -3.69 18.12
N ILE A 193 -6.38 -4.98 17.75
CA ILE A 193 -6.59 -5.44 16.37
C ILE A 193 -8.07 -5.72 16.13
N ARG A 194 -8.59 -5.21 15.02
CA ARG A 194 -9.88 -5.60 14.44
C ARG A 194 -9.63 -6.13 13.03
N SER A 195 -10.13 -7.32 12.74
CA SER A 195 -9.97 -7.96 11.42
C SER A 195 -11.34 -8.17 10.80
N TRP A 196 -11.49 -7.83 9.53
CA TRP A 196 -12.74 -8.02 8.79
C TRP A 196 -12.45 -8.52 7.37
N ALA A 197 -13.07 -9.64 7.01
CA ALA A 197 -13.10 -10.14 5.66
C ALA A 197 -14.41 -9.70 5.00
N HIS A 198 -14.35 -9.04 3.85
CA HIS A 198 -15.55 -8.74 3.08
C HIS A 198 -15.66 -9.63 1.85
N GLY A 199 -16.85 -10.20 1.64
CA GLY A 199 -17.11 -11.18 0.59
C GLY A 199 -17.22 -10.58 -0.82
N TYR A 200 -17.52 -9.28 -0.95
CA TYR A 200 -17.76 -8.63 -2.25
C TYR A 200 -17.49 -7.12 -2.16
N VAL A 201 -16.41 -6.63 -2.80
CA VAL A 201 -16.26 -5.24 -3.25
C VAL A 201 -15.75 -5.26 -4.67
#